data_AF-A0A0J6KBE0-F1
#
_entry.id   AF-A0A0J6KBE0-F1
#
_cell.length_a   1.000
_cell.length_b   1.000
_cell.length_c   1.000
_cell.angle_alpha   90.00
_cell.angle_beta   90.00
_cell.angle_gamma   90.00
#
_symmetry.space_group_name_H-M   'P 1'
#
loop_
_entity.id
_entity.type
_entity.pdbx_description
1 polymer ?
#
loop_
_entity_poly.entity_id
_entity_poly.type
_entity_poly.pdbx_seq_one_letter_code
_entity_poly.pdbx_strand_id
1 'polypeptide(L)'
;MVYRNPAPAPHAWRPAEHPYYLHAMSDLRMARAYLARPDYEPVASDERRAVAEIDAALDEMRRAAIEDGKNPWQGEPPDANLPASDRFHKAMSLLDSARRDASHAEDDPWVRDLQHRIVHHIDEAKRATQQAVADALR
;
A
#
# COMPACT_ATOMS: atom_id res chain seq x y z
N MET A 1 9.64 -10.11 48.22
CA MET A 1 9.08 -10.51 46.91
C MET A 1 8.82 -9.24 46.12
N VAL A 2 9.59 -8.99 45.05
CA VAL A 2 9.40 -7.82 44.18
C VAL A 2 8.53 -8.29 43.02
N TYR A 3 7.28 -7.83 42.95
CA TYR A 3 6.44 -8.06 41.77
C TYR A 3 7.03 -7.25 40.61
N ARG A 4 7.83 -7.90 39.76
CA ARG A 4 8.18 -7.36 38.45
C ARG A 4 6.91 -7.43 37.61
N ASN A 5 6.25 -6.29 37.42
CA ASN A 5 5.18 -6.16 36.44
C ASN A 5 5.79 -6.51 35.07
N PRO A 6 5.33 -7.54 34.35
CA PRO A 6 5.80 -7.78 33.00
C PRO A 6 5.49 -6.52 32.19
N ALA A 7 6.46 -6.06 31.38
CA ALA A 7 6.18 -5.03 30.39
C ALA A 7 4.93 -5.45 29.59
N PRO A 8 4.02 -4.53 29.25
CA PRO A 8 2.88 -4.88 28.40
C PRO A 8 3.42 -5.62 27.19
N ALA A 9 2.81 -6.77 26.87
CA ALA A 9 3.18 -7.52 25.68
C ALA A 9 3.18 -6.55 24.48
N PRO A 10 4.11 -6.68 23.52
CA PRO A 10 4.03 -5.89 22.29
C PRO A 10 2.60 -6.05 21.76
N HIS A 11 1.93 -4.94 21.44
CA HIS A 11 0.58 -4.94 20.89
C HIS A 11 0.62 -5.85 19.66
N ALA A 12 0.11 -7.08 19.83
CA ALA A 12 0.26 -8.12 18.85
C ALA A 12 -0.85 -7.91 17.82
N TRP A 13 -0.46 -7.56 16.60
CA TRP A 13 -1.38 -7.51 15.48
C TRP A 13 -2.12 -8.85 15.35
N ARG A 14 -3.45 -8.81 15.29
CA ARG A 14 -4.30 -9.99 15.07
C ARG A 14 -5.02 -9.84 13.74
N PRO A 15 -4.59 -10.53 12.67
CA PRO A 15 -5.18 -10.36 11.34
C PRO A 15 -6.70 -10.55 11.28
N ALA A 16 -7.24 -11.43 12.13
CA ALA A 16 -8.68 -11.66 12.24
C ALA A 16 -9.47 -10.45 12.76
N GLU A 17 -8.83 -9.54 13.49
CA GLU A 17 -9.45 -8.33 14.03
C GLU A 17 -9.38 -7.17 13.04
N HIS A 18 -8.47 -7.23 12.06
CA HIS A 18 -8.22 -6.15 11.11
C HIS A 18 -8.18 -6.66 9.64
N PRO A 19 -9.26 -7.32 9.16
CA PRO A 19 -9.28 -7.93 7.82
C PRO A 19 -9.08 -6.90 6.69
N TYR A 20 -9.50 -5.65 6.90
CA TYR A 20 -9.39 -4.57 5.93
C TYR A 20 -7.94 -4.27 5.52
N TYR A 21 -6.96 -4.44 6.43
CA TYR A 21 -5.56 -4.21 6.08
C TYR A 21 -5.00 -5.28 5.16
N LEU A 22 -5.50 -6.52 5.25
CA LEU A 22 -5.09 -7.58 4.32
C LEU A 22 -5.61 -7.29 2.91
N HIS A 23 -6.83 -6.77 2.81
CA HIS A 23 -7.39 -6.34 1.53
C HIS A 23 -6.62 -5.15 0.96
N ALA A 24 -6.37 -4.11 1.78
CA ALA A 24 -5.56 -2.97 1.39
C ALA A 24 -4.16 -3.38 0.91
N MET A 25 -3.51 -4.31 1.60
CA MET A 25 -2.21 -4.83 1.21
C MET A 25 -2.26 -5.57 -0.13
N SER A 26 -3.30 -6.37 -0.36
CA SER A 26 -3.50 -7.05 -1.66
C SER A 26 -3.69 -6.04 -2.81
N ASP A 27 -4.49 -5.00 -2.58
CA ASP A 27 -4.73 -3.96 -3.57
C ASP A 27 -3.47 -3.14 -3.85
N LEU A 28 -2.67 -2.80 -2.83
CA LEU A 28 -1.39 -2.11 -2.99
C LEU A 28 -0.40 -2.90 -3.82
N ARG A 29 -0.29 -4.21 -3.60
CA ARG A 29 0.56 -5.09 -4.41
C ARG A 29 0.15 -5.11 -5.87
N MET A 30 -1.15 -5.17 -6.12
CA MET A 30 -1.66 -5.19 -7.49
C MET A 30 -1.49 -3.82 -8.16
N ALA A 31 -1.71 -2.71 -7.44
CA ALA A 31 -1.45 -1.36 -7.93
C ALA A 31 0.03 -1.18 -8.29
N ARG A 32 0.94 -1.65 -7.42
CA ARG A 32 2.38 -1.68 -7.68
C ARG A 32 2.70 -2.44 -8.96
N ALA A 33 2.10 -3.62 -9.17
CA ALA A 33 2.33 -4.42 -10.36
C ALA A 33 1.87 -3.70 -11.66
N TYR A 34 0.79 -2.92 -11.59
CA TYR A 34 0.35 -2.07 -12.71
C TYR A 34 1.31 -0.91 -13.03
N LEU A 35 2.03 -0.38 -12.04
CA LEU A 35 2.93 0.78 -12.16
C LEU A 35 4.41 0.40 -12.38
N ALA A 36 4.89 -0.68 -11.78
CA ALA A 36 6.30 -1.05 -11.83
C ALA A 36 6.62 -1.83 -13.10
N ARG A 37 6.84 -1.13 -14.23
CA ARG A 37 7.38 -1.75 -15.46
C ARG A 37 8.91 -1.65 -15.51
N PRO A 38 9.64 -2.78 -15.61
CA PRO A 38 11.06 -2.76 -15.94
C PRO A 38 11.34 -2.50 -17.43
N ASP A 39 10.36 -2.75 -18.31
CA ASP A 39 10.62 -2.95 -19.75
C ASP A 39 10.19 -1.79 -20.67
N TYR A 40 9.77 -0.65 -20.12
CA TYR A 40 9.38 0.53 -20.90
C TYR A 40 10.42 1.66 -20.71
N GLU A 41 10.66 2.43 -21.80
CA GLU A 41 11.43 3.69 -21.87
C GLU A 41 11.26 4.57 -20.62
N PRO A 42 12.25 5.41 -20.24
CA PRO A 42 12.52 5.76 -18.85
C PRO A 42 11.25 6.10 -18.10
N VAL A 43 10.90 5.26 -17.12
CA VAL A 43 9.74 5.42 -16.23
C VAL A 43 9.60 6.90 -15.86
N ALA A 44 8.43 7.49 -16.02
CA ALA A 44 8.22 8.89 -15.65
C ALA A 44 8.58 9.09 -14.17
N SER A 45 9.12 10.26 -13.79
CA SER A 45 9.47 10.56 -12.40
C SER A 45 8.33 10.26 -11.43
N ASP A 46 7.11 10.56 -11.84
CA ASP A 46 5.91 10.41 -11.03
C ASP A 46 5.43 8.96 -10.92
N GLU A 47 5.62 8.12 -11.95
CA GLU A 47 5.35 6.67 -11.84
C GLU A 47 6.33 6.01 -10.85
N ARG A 48 7.62 6.37 -10.89
CA ARG A 48 8.61 5.92 -9.88
C ARG A 48 8.23 6.38 -8.47
N ARG A 49 7.79 7.63 -8.33
CA ARG A 49 7.36 8.17 -7.04
C ARG A 49 6.13 7.41 -6.52
N ALA A 50 5.14 7.14 -7.37
CA ALA A 50 3.97 6.37 -6.98
C ALA A 50 4.34 4.96 -6.49
N VAL A 51 5.26 4.27 -7.18
CA VAL A 51 5.77 2.96 -6.73
C VAL A 51 6.49 3.08 -5.39
N ALA A 52 7.33 4.10 -5.19
CA ALA A 52 8.05 4.30 -3.93
C ALA A 52 7.12 4.54 -2.73
N GLU A 53 6.03 5.28 -2.93
CA GLU A 53 5.03 5.52 -1.88
C GLU A 53 4.22 4.25 -1.57
N ILE A 54 3.86 3.45 -2.59
CA ILE A 54 3.26 2.14 -2.36
C ILE A 54 4.23 1.25 -1.57
N ASP A 55 5.52 1.30 -1.90
CA ASP A 55 6.53 0.52 -1.20
C ASP A 55 6.66 0.94 0.28
N ALA A 56 6.63 2.23 0.56
CA ALA A 56 6.62 2.75 1.92
C ALA A 56 5.38 2.29 2.71
N ALA A 57 4.19 2.28 2.10
CA ALA A 57 2.97 1.79 2.74
C ALA A 57 3.05 0.29 3.09
N LEU A 58 3.54 -0.53 2.16
CA LEU A 58 3.73 -1.98 2.38
C LEU A 58 4.77 -2.25 3.46
N ASP A 59 5.82 -1.42 3.54
CA ASP A 59 6.83 -1.49 4.58
C ASP A 59 6.29 -1.12 5.97
N GLU A 60 5.42 -0.12 6.09
CA GLU A 60 4.72 0.19 7.34
C GLU A 60 3.90 -1.01 7.83
N MET A 61 3.11 -1.62 6.93
CA MET A 61 2.32 -2.81 7.23
C MET A 61 3.22 -3.97 7.68
N ARG A 62 4.31 -4.22 6.97
CA ARG A 62 5.27 -5.27 7.32
C ARG A 62 5.94 -5.03 8.66
N ARG A 63 6.38 -3.81 8.96
CA ARG A 63 6.99 -3.45 10.25
C ARG A 63 6.05 -3.66 11.42
N ALA A 64 4.76 -3.45 11.21
CA ALA A 64 3.71 -3.75 12.16
C ALA A 64 3.36 -5.25 12.25
N ALA A 65 4.11 -6.11 11.55
CA ALA A 65 3.86 -7.55 11.43
C ALA A 65 2.45 -7.88 10.88
N ILE A 66 1.91 -6.99 10.04
CA ILE A 66 0.71 -7.26 9.26
C ILE A 66 1.12 -8.18 8.11
N GLU A 67 0.83 -9.46 8.24
CA GLU A 67 1.20 -10.47 7.25
C GLU A 67 -0.02 -11.29 6.83
N ASP A 68 -0.14 -11.55 5.53
CA ASP A 68 -1.08 -12.50 4.94
C ASP A 68 -0.37 -13.80 4.49
N GLY A 69 0.89 -13.97 4.89
CA GLY A 69 1.75 -15.07 4.44
C GLY A 69 2.28 -14.94 3.00
N LYS A 70 1.93 -13.85 2.29
CA LYS A 70 2.42 -13.58 0.92
C LYS A 70 3.60 -12.62 0.98
N ASN A 71 4.49 -12.72 -0.01
CA ASN A 71 5.56 -11.76 -0.17
C ASN A 71 4.96 -10.35 -0.43
N PRO A 72 5.27 -9.33 0.39
CA PRO A 72 4.71 -7.98 0.24
C PRO A 72 4.99 -7.34 -1.11
N TRP A 73 6.02 -7.80 -1.82
CA TRP A 73 6.45 -7.24 -3.11
C TRP A 73 5.94 -8.04 -4.31
N GLN A 74 5.30 -9.18 -4.08
CA GLN A 74 4.85 -10.08 -5.12
C GLN A 74 3.37 -9.86 -5.39
N GLY A 75 3.08 -9.07 -6.43
CA GLY A 75 1.75 -8.98 -7.04
C GLY A 75 1.63 -9.93 -8.24
N GLU A 76 0.40 -10.29 -8.61
CA GLU A 76 0.16 -10.94 -9.90
C GLU A 76 0.53 -9.94 -11.01
N PRO A 77 1.34 -10.34 -12.01
CA PRO A 77 1.67 -9.46 -13.12
C PRO A 77 0.40 -9.05 -13.86
N PRO A 78 0.21 -7.76 -14.16
CA PRO A 78 -0.88 -7.34 -15.02
C PRO A 78 -0.66 -7.89 -16.45
N ASP A 79 -1.72 -7.88 -17.26
CA ASP A 79 -1.59 -8.13 -18.70
C ASP A 79 -0.56 -7.17 -19.31
N ALA A 80 0.53 -7.73 -19.86
CA ALA A 80 1.64 -6.99 -20.42
C ALA A 80 1.26 -6.15 -21.66
N ASN A 81 0.13 -6.47 -22.30
CA ASN A 81 -0.39 -5.75 -23.46
C ASN A 81 -1.28 -4.55 -23.10
N LEU A 82 -1.52 -4.30 -21.81
CA LEU A 82 -2.43 -3.24 -21.39
C LEU A 82 -1.82 -1.85 -21.67
N PRO A 83 -2.54 -0.93 -22.34
CA PRO A 83 -2.09 0.44 -22.57
C PRO A 83 -1.76 1.17 -21.26
N ALA A 84 -0.84 2.13 -21.31
CA ALA A 84 -0.40 2.88 -20.12
C ALA A 84 -1.57 3.58 -19.39
N SER A 85 -2.48 4.23 -20.13
CA SER A 85 -3.67 4.88 -19.57
C SER A 85 -4.55 3.91 -18.78
N ASP A 86 -4.76 2.71 -19.33
CA ASP A 86 -5.61 1.69 -18.71
C ASP A 86 -4.95 1.10 -17.47
N ARG A 87 -3.63 0.90 -17.51
CA ARG A 87 -2.86 0.51 -16.32
C ARG A 87 -2.97 1.55 -15.21
N PHE A 88 -2.79 2.83 -15.52
CA PHE A 88 -2.88 3.90 -14.53
C PHE A 88 -4.29 4.03 -13.94
N HIS A 89 -5.34 3.88 -14.75
CA HIS A 89 -6.71 3.85 -14.23
C HIS A 89 -6.98 2.65 -13.32
N LYS A 90 -6.44 1.47 -13.66
CA LYS A 90 -6.54 0.28 -12.80
C LYS A 90 -5.77 0.48 -11.49
N ALA A 91 -4.54 1.01 -11.55
CA ALA A 91 -3.76 1.35 -10.36
C ALA A 91 -4.50 2.36 -9.47
N MET A 92 -5.10 3.40 -10.05
CA MET A 92 -5.89 4.39 -9.30
C MET A 92 -7.08 3.74 -8.59
N SER A 93 -7.83 2.88 -9.28
CA SER A 93 -8.97 2.17 -8.69
C SER A 93 -8.57 1.31 -7.50
N LEU A 94 -7.39 0.68 -7.58
CA LEU A 94 -6.83 -0.12 -6.49
C LEU A 94 -6.32 0.72 -5.33
N LEU A 95 -5.66 1.85 -5.61
CA LEU A 95 -5.26 2.79 -4.57
C LEU A 95 -6.47 3.39 -3.84
N ASP A 96 -7.56 3.65 -4.56
CA ASP A 96 -8.82 4.08 -3.95
C ASP A 96 -9.44 3.00 -3.06
N SER A 97 -9.37 1.74 -3.48
CA SER A 97 -9.82 0.59 -2.70
C SER A 97 -8.98 0.41 -1.44
N ALA A 98 -7.66 0.34 -1.60
CA ALA A 98 -6.71 0.24 -0.49
C ALA A 98 -6.87 1.39 0.51
N ARG A 99 -7.09 2.62 0.03
CA ARG A 99 -7.34 3.77 0.89
C ARG A 99 -8.59 3.57 1.75
N ARG A 100 -9.71 3.18 1.13
CA ARG A 100 -10.97 2.96 1.83
C ARG A 100 -10.81 1.91 2.93
N ASP A 101 -10.19 0.79 2.58
CA ASP A 101 -9.98 -0.32 3.51
C ASP A 101 -9.01 0.06 4.64
N ALA A 102 -7.88 0.69 4.32
CA ALA A 102 -6.91 1.13 5.33
C ALA A 102 -7.45 2.22 6.27
N SER A 103 -8.49 2.96 5.85
CA SER A 103 -9.13 4.02 6.65
C SER A 103 -10.24 3.54 7.58
N HIS A 104 -10.46 2.23 7.70
CA HIS A 104 -11.47 1.68 8.60
C HIS A 104 -11.23 2.14 10.05
N ALA A 105 -12.28 2.43 10.82
CA ALA A 105 -12.13 2.93 12.17
C ALA A 105 -11.31 1.97 13.06
N GLU A 106 -10.42 2.55 13.87
CA GLU A 106 -9.51 1.86 14.77
C GLU A 106 -9.61 2.45 16.18
N ASP A 107 -9.72 1.58 17.19
CA ASP A 107 -9.87 2.01 18.59
C ASP A 107 -8.51 2.16 19.30
N ASP A 108 -7.55 1.32 18.93
CA ASP A 108 -6.22 1.31 19.52
C ASP A 108 -5.42 2.55 19.06
N PRO A 109 -4.89 3.38 19.98
CA PRO A 109 -4.08 4.55 19.63
C PRO A 109 -2.86 4.26 18.77
N TRP A 110 -2.19 3.12 19.00
CA TRP A 110 -1.04 2.69 18.21
C TRP A 110 -1.45 2.29 16.79
N VAL A 111 -2.57 1.58 16.64
CA VAL A 111 -3.10 1.22 15.31
C VAL A 111 -3.55 2.46 14.54
N ARG A 112 -4.14 3.47 15.21
CA ARG A 112 -4.48 4.76 14.57
C ARG A 112 -3.26 5.51 14.04
N ASP A 113 -2.14 5.49 14.77
CA ASP A 113 -0.90 6.11 14.32
C ASP A 113 -0.31 5.37 13.10
N LEU A 114 -0.35 4.03 13.11
CA LEU A 114 0.00 3.20 11.95
C LEU A 114 -0.91 3.49 10.75
N GLN A 115 -2.22 3.55 10.96
CA GLN A 115 -3.23 3.90 9.95
C GLN A 115 -2.87 5.21 9.27
N HIS A 116 -2.60 6.27 10.05
CA HIS A 116 -2.29 7.58 9.50
C HIS A 116 -1.07 7.54 8.57
N ARG A 117 -0.01 6.81 8.93
CA ARG A 117 1.18 6.65 8.07
C ARG A 117 0.86 5.90 6.78
N ILE A 118 0.14 4.79 6.88
CA ILE A 118 -0.28 4.00 5.70
C ILE A 118 -1.13 4.86 4.77
N VAL A 119 -2.18 5.50 5.30
CA VAL A 119 -3.12 6.35 4.55
C VAL A 119 -2.41 7.53 3.89
N HIS A 120 -1.40 8.11 4.55
CA HIS A 120 -0.56 9.15 3.99
C HIS A 120 0.19 8.69 2.73
N HIS A 121 0.89 7.55 2.80
CA HIS A 121 1.60 7.00 1.64
C HIS A 121 0.65 6.65 0.49
N ILE A 122 -0.54 6.11 0.78
CA ILE A 122 -1.55 5.84 -0.25
C ILE A 122 -2.01 7.14 -0.94
N ASP A 123 -2.18 8.24 -0.19
CA ASP A 123 -2.52 9.54 -0.78
C ASP A 123 -1.42 10.10 -1.68
N GLU A 124 -0.16 9.99 -1.27
CA GLU A 124 0.98 10.42 -2.10
C GLU A 124 1.10 9.57 -3.36
N ALA A 125 0.89 8.25 -3.26
CA ALA A 125 0.87 7.36 -4.42
C ALA A 125 -0.23 7.74 -5.42
N LYS A 126 -1.43 8.09 -4.92
CA LYS A 126 -2.55 8.57 -5.75
C LYS A 126 -2.20 9.88 -6.46
N ARG A 127 -1.66 10.86 -5.72
CA ARG A 127 -1.23 12.14 -6.32
C ARG A 127 -0.20 11.93 -7.43
N ALA A 128 0.83 11.13 -7.17
CA ALA A 128 1.88 10.83 -8.13
C ALA A 128 1.32 10.09 -9.36
N THR A 129 0.41 9.14 -9.17
CA THR A 129 -0.24 8.44 -10.28
C THR A 129 -1.09 9.38 -11.14
N GLN A 130 -1.82 10.33 -10.54
CA GLN A 130 -2.57 11.35 -11.29
C GLN A 130 -1.63 12.23 -12.13
N GLN A 131 -0.48 12.62 -11.57
CA GLN A 131 0.52 13.40 -12.28
C GLN A 131 1.11 12.60 -13.46
N ALA A 132 1.44 11.32 -13.25
CA ALA A 132 1.92 10.43 -14.32
C ALA A 132 0.91 10.29 -15.47
N VAL A 133 -0.40 10.19 -15.17
CA VAL A 133 -1.46 10.19 -16.19
C VAL A 133 -1.46 11.52 -16.97
N ALA A 134 -1.39 12.65 -16.27
CA ALA A 134 -1.41 13.96 -16.90
C ALA A 134 -0.18 14.19 -17.80
N ASP A 135 0.99 13.70 -17.42
CA ASP A 135 2.21 13.81 -18.21
C ASP A 135 2.22 12.85 -19.41
N ALA A 136 1.63 11.65 -19.28
CA ALA A 136 1.50 10.69 -20.39
C ALA A 136 0.50 11.12 -21.47
N LEU A 137 -0.38 12.09 -21.18
CA LEU A 137 -1.37 12.65 -22.10
C LEU A 137 -0.91 13.96 -22.79
N ARG A 138 0.29 14.47 -22.47
CA ARG A 138 0.88 15.62 -23.17
C ARG A 138 1.64 15.19 -24.41
#